data_AF-A0A2G2HE81-F1
#
_entry.id   AF-A0A2G2HE81-F1
#
_cell.length_a   1.000
_cell.length_b   1.000
_cell.length_c   1.000
_cell.angle_alpha   90.00
_cell.angle_beta   90.00
_cell.angle_gamma   90.00
#
_symmetry.space_group_name_H-M   'P 1'
#
loop_
_entity.id
_entity.type
_entity.pdbx_description
1 polymer ?
#
loop_
_entity_poly.entity_id
_entity_poly.type
_entity_poly.pdbx_seq_one_letter_code
_entity_poly.pdbx_strand_id
1 'polypeptide(L)'
;MHDKKLLEEIKNIYALNKNIKSMVNDLEFNVNIAYWANKLCSDEFDNNLEIAEALFDEAVENANEFRDYKELAFYVGRSAGINDKDWAKELLDITITKITNVRDLRNLADALANKDSGYHDENIAATLYKECIQKASNAYGFYCIADSLCDPSLLNDKDWAKELYLKAIDVAHTAEELTCIADAIADEDGYNDEAWANELHSVAYEHENQESKKKS
;
A
#
# COMPACT_ATOMS: atom_id res chain seq x y z
N MET A 1 19.28 7.04 -19.06
CA MET A 1 18.26 8.07 -19.26
C MET A 1 18.31 8.44 -20.72
N HIS A 2 17.17 8.60 -21.37
CA HIS A 2 17.14 8.94 -22.79
C HIS A 2 17.54 10.41 -23.04
N ASP A 3 17.22 11.31 -22.10
CA ASP A 3 17.67 12.70 -22.17
C ASP A 3 19.15 12.88 -21.77
N LYS A 4 20.03 12.85 -22.78
CA LYS A 4 21.47 13.11 -22.59
C LYS A 4 21.78 14.56 -22.17
N LYS A 5 20.91 15.53 -22.49
CA LYS A 5 21.12 16.93 -22.15
C LYS A 5 20.87 17.15 -20.66
N LEU A 6 19.78 16.59 -20.14
CA LEU A 6 19.47 16.61 -18.70
C LEU A 6 20.58 15.95 -17.88
N LEU A 7 21.12 14.83 -18.35
CA LEU A 7 22.23 14.15 -17.67
C LEU A 7 23.49 15.04 -17.58
N GLU A 8 23.81 15.76 -18.66
CA GLU A 8 24.96 16.65 -18.70
C GLU A 8 24.75 17.89 -17.83
N GLU A 9 23.54 18.41 -17.78
CA GLU A 9 23.15 19.49 -16.86
C GLU A 9 23.32 19.06 -15.39
N ILE A 10 22.81 17.89 -15.02
CA ILE A 10 22.99 17.28 -13.68
C ILE A 10 24.48 17.15 -13.34
N LYS A 11 25.31 16.65 -14.26
CA LYS A 11 26.77 16.53 -14.09
C LYS A 11 27.43 17.86 -13.78
N ASN A 12 27.01 18.93 -14.46
CA ASN A 12 27.59 20.25 -14.30
C ASN A 12 27.16 20.94 -13.01
N ILE A 13 25.87 20.91 -12.68
CA ILE A 13 25.33 21.56 -11.47
C ILE A 13 25.90 20.92 -10.21
N TYR A 14 25.93 19.58 -10.17
CA TYR A 14 26.32 18.83 -8.97
C TYR A 14 27.75 18.29 -9.04
N ALA A 15 28.63 18.89 -9.85
CA ALA A 15 30.00 18.41 -10.08
C ALA A 15 30.81 18.22 -8.78
N LEU A 16 30.52 19.00 -7.73
CA LEU A 16 31.19 18.94 -6.43
C LEU A 16 30.41 18.11 -5.38
N ASN A 17 29.20 17.63 -5.70
CA ASN A 17 28.41 16.83 -4.78
C ASN A 17 29.02 15.43 -4.65
N LYS A 18 29.22 14.95 -3.42
CA LYS A 18 29.83 13.64 -3.12
C LYS A 18 29.10 12.45 -3.78
N ASN A 19 27.80 12.57 -4.04
CA ASN A 19 26.95 11.51 -4.59
C ASN A 19 26.88 11.56 -6.13
N ILE A 20 27.46 12.57 -6.79
CA ILE A 20 27.28 12.80 -8.23
C ILE A 20 27.67 11.59 -9.08
N LYS A 21 28.77 10.91 -8.71
CA LYS A 21 29.23 9.72 -9.43
C LYS A 21 28.21 8.57 -9.37
N SER A 22 27.55 8.39 -8.22
CA SER A 22 26.52 7.37 -8.05
C SER A 22 25.27 7.74 -8.84
N MET A 23 24.82 8.99 -8.71
CA MET A 23 23.64 9.48 -9.42
C MET A 23 23.79 9.37 -10.92
N VAL A 24 24.91 9.84 -11.47
CA VAL A 24 25.20 9.74 -12.91
C VAL A 24 25.21 8.29 -13.38
N ASN A 25 25.87 7.40 -12.64
CA ASN A 25 25.93 5.99 -13.02
C ASN A 25 24.53 5.37 -13.06
N ASP A 26 23.73 5.58 -12.02
CA ASP A 26 22.36 5.08 -11.94
C ASP A 26 21.51 5.62 -13.09
N LEU A 27 21.54 6.94 -13.33
CA LEU A 27 20.78 7.58 -14.40
C LEU A 27 21.25 7.13 -15.78
N GLU A 28 22.54 6.88 -16.01
CA GLU A 28 23.06 6.37 -17.30
C GLU A 28 22.46 4.99 -17.64
N PHE A 29 22.20 4.16 -16.64
CA PHE A 29 21.65 2.81 -16.81
C PHE A 29 20.12 2.70 -16.59
N ASN A 30 19.39 3.82 -16.47
CA ASN A 30 17.95 3.84 -16.15
C ASN A 30 17.60 3.15 -14.82
N VAL A 31 18.47 3.29 -13.82
CA VAL A 31 18.27 2.71 -12.49
C VAL A 31 18.02 3.84 -11.49
N ASN A 32 17.18 3.60 -10.48
CA ASN A 32 16.93 4.52 -9.36
C ASN A 32 16.50 5.95 -9.79
N ILE A 33 15.89 6.13 -10.96
CA ILE A 33 15.52 7.47 -11.47
C ILE A 33 14.59 8.18 -10.47
N ALA A 34 13.50 7.52 -10.05
CA ALA A 34 12.54 8.06 -9.09
C ALA A 34 13.18 8.40 -7.73
N TYR A 35 14.13 7.58 -7.28
CA TYR A 35 14.88 7.84 -6.05
C TYR A 35 15.71 9.13 -6.17
N TRP A 36 16.44 9.31 -7.28
CA TRP A 36 17.23 10.51 -7.51
C TRP A 36 16.36 11.74 -7.71
N ALA A 37 15.22 11.62 -8.41
CA ALA A 37 14.22 12.67 -8.51
C ALA A 37 13.74 13.13 -7.12
N ASN A 38 13.34 12.19 -6.26
CA ASN A 38 12.96 12.51 -4.88
C ASN A 38 14.13 13.09 -4.04
N LYS A 39 15.38 12.67 -4.28
CA LYS A 39 16.55 13.25 -3.61
C LYS A 39 16.84 14.68 -4.02
N LEU A 40 16.60 15.04 -5.27
CA LEU A 40 16.75 16.41 -5.76
C LEU A 40 15.81 17.39 -5.05
N CYS A 41 14.68 16.91 -4.54
CA CYS A 41 13.76 17.69 -3.70
C CYS A 41 14.28 17.98 -2.29
N SER A 42 15.51 17.61 -1.93
CA SER A 42 16.06 17.81 -0.58
C SER A 42 17.08 18.94 -0.51
N ASP A 43 17.34 19.44 0.69
CA ASP A 43 18.37 20.46 0.95
C ASP A 43 19.78 20.03 0.51
N GLU A 44 20.07 18.71 0.43
CA GLU A 44 21.37 18.20 -0.08
C GLU A 44 21.59 18.56 -1.56
N PHE A 45 20.49 18.81 -2.29
CA PHE A 45 20.46 19.14 -3.71
C PHE A 45 19.73 20.46 -3.95
N ASP A 46 19.79 21.37 -2.98
CA ASP A 46 19.26 22.74 -3.08
C ASP A 46 17.76 22.82 -3.40
N ASN A 47 16.99 21.76 -3.10
CA ASN A 47 15.57 21.63 -3.47
C ASN A 47 15.33 21.93 -4.96
N ASN A 48 16.12 21.32 -5.85
CA ASN A 48 16.03 21.54 -7.28
C ASN A 48 14.81 20.83 -7.89
N LEU A 49 13.64 21.44 -7.73
CA LEU A 49 12.35 20.91 -8.18
C LEU A 49 12.28 20.79 -9.71
N GLU A 50 12.94 21.68 -10.45
CA GLU A 50 12.92 21.65 -11.93
C GLU A 50 13.58 20.38 -12.48
N ILE A 51 14.77 20.01 -11.98
CA ILE A 51 15.43 18.76 -12.38
C ILE A 51 14.69 17.55 -11.78
N ALA A 52 14.14 17.68 -10.57
CA ALA A 52 13.36 16.61 -9.96
C ALA A 52 12.12 16.26 -10.81
N GLU A 53 11.35 17.26 -11.25
CA GLU A 53 10.19 17.10 -12.13
C GLU A 53 10.60 16.42 -13.44
N ALA A 54 11.67 16.88 -14.10
CA ALA A 54 12.16 16.27 -15.32
C ALA A 54 12.61 14.81 -15.14
N LEU A 55 13.21 14.45 -13.99
CA LEU A 55 13.54 13.07 -13.69
C LEU A 55 12.31 12.23 -13.32
N PHE A 56 11.28 12.81 -12.70
CA PHE A 56 10.01 12.11 -12.48
C PHE A 56 9.32 11.80 -13.80
N ASP A 57 9.32 12.73 -14.76
CA ASP A 57 8.79 12.50 -16.11
C ASP A 57 9.51 11.32 -16.80
N GLU A 58 10.85 11.32 -16.81
CA GLU A 58 11.62 10.18 -17.35
C GLU A 58 11.32 8.89 -16.57
N ALA A 59 11.15 8.95 -15.25
CA ALA A 59 10.81 7.78 -14.45
C ALA A 59 9.41 7.23 -14.79
N VAL A 60 8.43 8.10 -15.07
CA VAL A 60 7.10 7.71 -15.55
C VAL A 60 7.19 7.03 -16.92
N GLU A 61 8.01 7.55 -17.85
CA GLU A 61 8.22 6.94 -19.16
C GLU A 61 8.85 5.54 -19.08
N ASN A 62 9.68 5.30 -18.07
CA ASN A 62 10.34 4.00 -17.83
C ASN A 62 9.52 3.06 -16.92
N ALA A 63 8.44 3.54 -16.30
CA ALA A 63 7.62 2.75 -15.38
C ALA A 63 6.75 1.73 -16.13
N ASN A 64 6.70 0.49 -15.64
CA ASN A 64 5.97 -0.59 -16.31
C ASN A 64 4.94 -1.26 -15.40
N GLU A 65 5.33 -1.54 -14.16
CA GLU A 65 4.53 -2.30 -13.19
C GLU A 65 3.80 -1.36 -12.23
N PHE A 66 2.70 -1.81 -11.62
CA PHE A 66 1.93 -0.98 -10.68
C PHE A 66 2.79 -0.45 -9.51
N ARG A 67 3.84 -1.17 -9.11
CA ARG A 67 4.74 -0.75 -8.02
C ARG A 67 5.54 0.49 -8.39
N ASP A 68 5.95 0.62 -9.65
CA ASP A 68 6.68 1.78 -10.16
C ASP A 68 5.79 3.02 -10.07
N TYR A 69 4.56 2.94 -10.59
CA TYR A 69 3.59 4.03 -10.53
C TYR A 69 3.18 4.37 -9.09
N LYS A 70 3.05 3.37 -8.21
CA LYS A 70 2.80 3.60 -6.79
C LYS A 70 3.92 4.40 -6.15
N GLU A 71 5.16 4.01 -6.36
CA GLU A 71 6.32 4.72 -5.81
C GLU A 71 6.35 6.16 -6.31
N LEU A 72 6.16 6.37 -7.62
CA LEU A 72 6.10 7.70 -8.22
C LEU A 72 5.00 8.55 -7.61
N ALA A 73 3.78 8.01 -7.49
CA ALA A 73 2.65 8.71 -6.86
C ALA A 73 2.98 9.17 -5.43
N PHE A 74 3.65 8.30 -4.66
CA PHE A 74 4.01 8.59 -3.28
C PHE A 74 5.13 9.63 -3.18
N TYR A 75 6.07 9.67 -4.13
CA TYR A 75 7.09 10.72 -4.15
C TYR A 75 6.53 12.07 -4.60
N VAL A 76 5.75 12.13 -5.68
CA VAL A 76 5.25 13.42 -6.18
C VAL A 76 4.18 14.02 -5.26
N GLY A 77 3.37 13.18 -4.60
CA GLY A 77 2.36 13.61 -3.63
C GLY A 77 2.90 13.97 -2.24
N ARG A 78 4.20 13.71 -1.99
CA ARG A 78 4.81 13.95 -0.69
C ARG A 78 4.92 15.45 -0.39
N SER A 79 4.53 15.83 0.83
CA SER A 79 4.57 17.22 1.28
C SER A 79 5.97 17.84 1.34
N ALA A 80 7.00 17.01 1.58
CA ALA A 80 8.41 17.39 1.63
C ALA A 80 9.12 17.26 0.26
N GLY A 81 8.38 17.39 -0.85
CA GLY A 81 8.88 17.28 -2.22
C GLY A 81 8.10 18.14 -3.19
N ILE A 82 7.78 17.59 -4.37
CA ILE A 82 6.95 18.27 -5.40
C ILE A 82 5.58 18.68 -4.81
N ASN A 83 5.01 17.84 -3.94
CA ASN A 83 3.71 18.05 -3.31
C ASN A 83 2.58 18.31 -4.32
N ASP A 84 2.65 17.66 -5.48
CA ASP A 84 1.60 17.67 -6.49
C ASP A 84 0.64 16.52 -6.26
N LYS A 85 -0.44 16.83 -5.54
CA LYS A 85 -1.48 15.86 -5.18
C LYS A 85 -2.35 15.46 -6.36
N ASP A 86 -2.45 16.30 -7.39
CA ASP A 86 -3.26 15.98 -8.56
C ASP A 86 -2.48 15.03 -9.46
N TRP A 87 -1.19 15.28 -9.67
CA TRP A 87 -0.31 14.33 -10.36
C TRP A 87 -0.20 12.99 -9.60
N ALA A 88 -0.10 13.02 -8.27
CA ALA A 88 -0.11 11.80 -7.47
C ALA A 88 -1.37 10.97 -7.70
N LYS A 89 -2.55 11.60 -7.79
CA LYS A 89 -3.82 10.91 -8.09
C LYS A 89 -3.83 10.30 -9.48
N GLU A 90 -3.33 11.01 -10.50
CA GLU A 90 -3.23 10.46 -11.86
C GLU A 90 -2.35 9.20 -11.90
N LEU A 91 -1.23 9.20 -11.18
CA LEU A 91 -0.36 8.02 -11.06
C LEU A 91 -1.01 6.89 -10.24
N LEU A 92 -1.82 7.22 -9.22
CA LEU A 92 -2.62 6.25 -8.50
C LEU A 92 -3.69 5.61 -9.39
N ASP A 93 -4.36 6.37 -10.24
CA ASP A 93 -5.33 5.84 -11.20
C ASP A 93 -4.66 4.82 -12.12
N ILE A 94 -3.47 5.14 -12.65
CA ILE A 94 -2.67 4.19 -13.44
C ILE A 94 -2.29 2.96 -12.59
N THR A 95 -1.86 3.16 -11.35
CA THR A 95 -1.52 2.08 -10.42
C THR A 95 -2.69 1.12 -10.26
N ILE A 96 -3.89 1.63 -9.99
CA ILE A 96 -5.12 0.85 -9.76
C ILE A 96 -5.46 0.03 -11.01
N THR A 97 -5.37 0.62 -12.21
CA THR A 97 -5.66 -0.12 -13.47
C THR A 97 -4.71 -1.30 -13.72
N LYS A 98 -3.50 -1.26 -13.15
CA LYS A 98 -2.47 -2.31 -13.30
C LYS A 98 -2.53 -3.38 -12.20
N ILE A 99 -3.24 -3.12 -11.09
CA ILE A 99 -3.39 -4.10 -10.01
C ILE A 99 -4.37 -5.19 -10.44
N THR A 100 -3.93 -6.45 -10.36
CA THR A 100 -4.72 -7.61 -10.83
C THR A 100 -5.33 -8.44 -9.70
N ASN A 101 -4.94 -8.22 -8.45
CA ASN A 101 -5.43 -8.99 -7.31
C ASN A 101 -5.79 -8.09 -6.12
N VAL A 102 -6.74 -8.57 -5.30
CA VAL A 102 -7.28 -7.82 -4.17
C VAL A 102 -6.24 -7.55 -3.07
N ARG A 103 -5.25 -8.43 -2.90
CA ARG A 103 -4.18 -8.26 -1.91
C ARG A 103 -3.33 -7.03 -2.22
N ASP A 104 -2.92 -6.86 -3.48
CA ASP A 104 -2.15 -5.69 -3.89
C ASP A 104 -2.99 -4.40 -3.87
N LEU A 105 -4.30 -4.49 -4.13
CA LEU A 105 -5.24 -3.36 -3.98
C LEU A 105 -5.37 -2.94 -2.51
N ARG A 106 -5.52 -3.91 -1.60
CA ARG A 106 -5.56 -3.66 -0.15
C ARG A 106 -4.25 -3.04 0.33
N ASN A 107 -3.10 -3.56 -0.10
CA ASN A 107 -1.80 -2.99 0.27
C ASN A 107 -1.63 -1.53 -0.19
N LEU A 108 -2.29 -1.13 -1.29
CA LEU A 108 -2.34 0.28 -1.71
C LEU A 108 -3.23 1.10 -0.76
N ALA A 109 -4.39 0.57 -0.39
CA ALA A 109 -5.28 1.19 0.60
C ALA A 109 -4.57 1.38 1.96
N ASP A 110 -3.89 0.34 2.46
CA ASP A 110 -3.10 0.37 3.70
C ASP A 110 -2.03 1.47 3.63
N ALA A 111 -1.30 1.57 2.52
CA ALA A 111 -0.27 2.58 2.35
C ALA A 111 -0.83 4.02 2.35
N LEU A 112 -2.03 4.23 1.80
CA LEU A 112 -2.70 5.53 1.79
C LEU A 112 -3.36 5.86 3.14
N ALA A 113 -3.82 4.85 3.88
CA ALA A 113 -4.36 5.02 5.23
C ALA A 113 -3.27 5.32 6.26
N ASN A 114 -2.05 4.81 6.05
CA ASN A 114 -0.93 5.01 6.98
C ASN A 114 -0.43 6.46 6.95
N LYS A 115 -0.41 7.12 8.13
CA LYS A 115 0.00 8.53 8.29
C LYS A 115 1.50 8.76 8.17
N ASP A 116 2.30 7.73 8.41
CA ASP A 116 3.75 7.74 8.27
C ASP A 116 4.20 7.42 6.83
N SER A 117 3.25 7.15 5.94
CA SER A 117 3.55 6.93 4.53
C SER A 117 4.00 8.22 3.83
N GLY A 118 4.72 8.06 2.71
CA GLY A 118 5.16 9.21 1.90
C GLY A 118 4.00 10.06 1.35
N TYR A 119 2.81 9.46 1.22
CA TYR A 119 1.61 10.12 0.73
C TYR A 119 0.35 9.48 1.36
N HIS A 120 -0.28 10.23 2.26
CA HIS A 120 -1.44 9.80 3.03
C HIS A 120 -2.73 10.46 2.51
N ASP A 121 -3.76 9.65 2.24
CA ASP A 121 -5.10 10.11 1.87
C ASP A 121 -6.16 9.08 2.32
N GLU A 122 -6.77 9.34 3.48
CA GLU A 122 -7.80 8.46 4.08
C GLU A 122 -9.04 8.30 3.18
N ASN A 123 -9.37 9.29 2.35
CA ASN A 123 -10.56 9.22 1.48
C ASN A 123 -10.33 8.25 0.32
N ILE A 124 -9.15 8.31 -0.29
CA ILE A 124 -8.76 7.36 -1.33
C ILE A 124 -8.63 5.97 -0.72
N ALA A 125 -7.97 5.83 0.45
CA ALA A 125 -7.86 4.56 1.15
C ALA A 125 -9.24 3.91 1.42
N ALA A 126 -10.18 4.67 1.99
CA ALA A 126 -11.55 4.18 2.24
C ALA A 126 -12.28 3.77 0.96
N THR A 127 -12.03 4.46 -0.16
CA THR A 127 -12.58 4.07 -1.47
C THR A 127 -12.00 2.75 -1.96
N LEU A 128 -10.68 2.56 -1.82
CA LEU A 128 -10.01 1.32 -2.20
C LEU A 128 -10.40 0.14 -1.31
N TYR A 129 -10.61 0.35 0.00
CA TYR A 129 -11.15 -0.71 0.87
C TYR A 129 -12.55 -1.14 0.43
N LYS A 130 -13.44 -0.20 0.05
CA LYS A 130 -14.76 -0.54 -0.51
C LYS A 130 -14.63 -1.39 -1.78
N GLU A 131 -13.69 -1.05 -2.66
CA GLU A 131 -13.41 -1.87 -3.85
C GLU A 131 -12.87 -3.26 -3.47
N CYS A 132 -11.98 -3.35 -2.48
CA CYS A 132 -11.50 -4.64 -1.96
C CYS A 132 -12.66 -5.51 -1.44
N ILE A 133 -13.59 -4.93 -0.69
CA ILE A 133 -14.77 -5.63 -0.15
C ILE A 133 -15.66 -6.15 -1.27
N GLN A 134 -15.79 -5.41 -2.38
CA GLN A 134 -16.56 -5.86 -3.55
C GLN A 134 -15.89 -7.04 -4.28
N LYS A 135 -14.55 -7.11 -4.25
CA LYS A 135 -13.78 -8.19 -4.89
C LYS A 135 -13.52 -9.40 -3.98
N ALA A 136 -13.65 -9.25 -2.66
CA ALA A 136 -13.50 -10.33 -1.71
C ALA A 136 -14.62 -11.37 -1.89
N SER A 137 -14.25 -12.65 -1.90
CA SER A 137 -15.16 -13.75 -2.24
C SER A 137 -15.17 -14.90 -1.23
N ASN A 138 -14.35 -14.81 -0.17
CA ASN A 138 -14.21 -15.85 0.84
C ASN A 138 -13.91 -15.24 2.21
N ALA A 139 -13.99 -16.07 3.24
CA ALA A 139 -13.75 -15.69 4.63
C ALA A 139 -12.39 -15.00 4.80
N TYR A 140 -11.34 -15.57 4.20
CA TYR A 140 -9.99 -15.02 4.21
C TYR A 140 -9.93 -13.58 3.73
N GLY A 141 -10.53 -13.30 2.56
CA GLY A 141 -10.55 -11.96 1.98
C GLY A 141 -11.27 -10.94 2.85
N PHE A 142 -12.39 -11.31 3.48
CA PHE A 142 -13.13 -10.40 4.35
C PHE A 142 -12.39 -10.10 5.65
N TYR A 143 -11.87 -11.11 6.36
CA TYR A 143 -11.17 -10.85 7.62
C TYR A 143 -9.84 -10.11 7.38
N CYS A 144 -9.12 -10.42 6.29
CA CYS A 144 -7.90 -9.70 5.93
C CYS A 144 -8.13 -8.20 5.68
N ILE A 145 -9.33 -7.80 5.21
CA ILE A 145 -9.68 -6.38 5.07
C ILE A 145 -10.09 -5.82 6.44
N ALA A 146 -10.79 -6.60 7.27
CA ALA A 146 -11.16 -6.22 8.63
C ALA A 146 -9.92 -5.89 9.49
N ASP A 147 -8.88 -6.73 9.44
CA ASP A 147 -7.62 -6.51 10.15
C ASP A 147 -7.02 -5.14 9.79
N SER A 148 -6.90 -4.85 8.50
CA SER A 148 -6.41 -3.56 8.01
C SER A 148 -7.27 -2.38 8.47
N LEU A 149 -8.60 -2.54 8.50
CA LEU A 149 -9.51 -1.47 8.92
C LEU A 149 -9.36 -1.15 10.40
N CYS A 150 -9.15 -2.15 11.26
CA CYS A 150 -9.01 -1.94 12.71
C CYS A 150 -7.57 -1.65 13.17
N ASP A 151 -6.58 -1.74 12.29
CA ASP A 151 -5.18 -1.41 12.60
C ASP A 151 -5.06 0.06 13.09
N PRO A 152 -4.49 0.29 14.30
CA PRO A 152 -4.32 1.63 14.88
C PRO A 152 -3.46 2.60 14.05
N SER A 153 -2.59 2.09 13.18
CA SER A 153 -1.72 2.86 12.29
C SER A 153 -2.39 3.23 10.96
N LEU A 154 -3.56 2.64 10.66
CA LEU A 154 -4.32 2.84 9.43
C LEU A 154 -5.59 3.66 9.71
N LEU A 155 -6.78 3.19 9.30
CA LEU A 155 -8.04 3.90 9.52
C LEU A 155 -8.57 3.74 10.95
N ASN A 156 -8.17 2.68 11.67
CA ASN A 156 -8.65 2.35 13.01
C ASN A 156 -10.19 2.39 13.15
N ASP A 157 -10.89 1.93 12.10
CA ASP A 157 -12.34 1.87 12.04
C ASP A 157 -12.82 0.49 12.52
N LYS A 158 -12.86 0.34 13.85
CA LYS A 158 -13.28 -0.92 14.49
C LYS A 158 -14.73 -1.28 14.19
N ASP A 159 -15.62 -0.31 14.02
CA ASP A 159 -17.02 -0.59 13.68
C ASP A 159 -17.12 -1.21 12.28
N TRP A 160 -16.41 -0.64 11.30
CA TRP A 160 -16.38 -1.19 9.95
C TRP A 160 -15.65 -2.54 9.89
N ALA A 161 -14.54 -2.71 10.62
CA ALA A 161 -13.86 -4.00 10.74
C ALA A 161 -14.80 -5.08 11.31
N LYS A 162 -15.59 -4.75 12.34
CA LYS A 162 -16.57 -5.67 12.94
C LYS A 162 -17.58 -6.18 11.92
N GLU A 163 -18.10 -5.32 11.05
CA GLU A 163 -19.01 -5.72 9.98
C GLU A 163 -18.37 -6.75 9.04
N LEU A 164 -17.09 -6.59 8.71
CA LEU A 164 -16.37 -7.52 7.85
C LEU A 164 -15.96 -8.82 8.55
N TYR A 165 -15.60 -8.79 9.83
CA TYR A 165 -15.42 -10.03 10.60
C TYR A 165 -16.70 -10.85 10.66
N LEU A 166 -17.85 -10.21 10.94
CA LEU A 166 -19.14 -10.88 10.91
C LEU A 166 -19.44 -11.49 9.54
N LYS A 167 -19.13 -10.76 8.45
CA LYS A 167 -19.26 -11.28 7.09
C LYS A 167 -18.30 -12.43 6.81
N ALA A 168 -17.07 -12.38 7.31
CA ALA A 168 -16.10 -13.47 7.20
C ALA A 168 -16.60 -14.74 7.90
N ILE A 169 -17.17 -14.61 9.10
CA ILE A 169 -17.78 -15.70 9.87
C ILE A 169 -18.95 -16.31 9.11
N ASP A 170 -19.84 -15.49 8.54
CA ASP A 170 -21.01 -15.95 7.79
C ASP A 170 -20.65 -16.80 6.55
N VAL A 171 -19.53 -16.49 5.89
CA VAL A 171 -19.07 -17.22 4.70
C VAL A 171 -18.01 -18.28 5.00
N ALA A 172 -17.61 -18.46 6.25
CA ALA A 172 -16.67 -19.50 6.64
C ALA A 172 -17.31 -20.89 6.47
N HIS A 173 -16.55 -21.85 5.98
CA HIS A 173 -17.00 -23.21 5.69
C HIS A 173 -16.30 -24.26 6.53
N THR A 174 -15.21 -23.90 7.21
CA THR A 174 -14.38 -24.82 7.97
C THR A 174 -14.11 -24.30 9.38
N ALA A 175 -13.85 -25.22 10.31
CA ALA A 175 -13.40 -24.87 11.66
C ALA A 175 -12.07 -24.11 11.64
N GLU A 176 -11.20 -24.40 10.67
CA GLU A 176 -9.92 -23.70 10.46
C GLU A 176 -10.16 -22.22 10.10
N GLU A 177 -11.06 -21.92 9.15
CA GLU A 177 -11.40 -20.54 8.82
C GLU A 177 -11.97 -19.77 10.02
N LEU A 178 -12.88 -20.39 10.78
CA LEU A 178 -13.44 -19.79 11.99
C LEU A 178 -12.36 -19.51 13.06
N THR A 179 -11.40 -20.43 13.20
CA THR A 179 -10.26 -20.27 14.12
C THR A 179 -9.37 -19.11 13.70
N CYS A 180 -9.00 -19.02 12.42
CA CYS A 180 -8.22 -17.90 11.90
C CYS A 180 -8.91 -16.55 12.13
N ILE A 181 -10.24 -16.49 11.95
CA ILE A 181 -11.00 -15.26 12.22
C ILE A 181 -11.00 -14.93 13.72
N ALA A 182 -11.14 -15.93 14.59
CA ALA A 182 -11.09 -15.75 16.04
C ALA A 182 -9.73 -15.21 16.50
N ASP A 183 -8.64 -15.79 15.98
CA ASP A 183 -7.27 -15.35 16.28
C ASP A 183 -7.07 -13.88 15.87
N ALA A 184 -7.57 -13.50 14.70
CA ALA A 184 -7.50 -12.12 14.22
C ALA A 184 -8.31 -11.13 15.09
N ILE A 185 -9.50 -11.54 15.55
CA ILE A 185 -10.33 -10.74 16.48
C ILE A 185 -9.63 -10.56 17.83
N ALA A 186 -8.87 -11.56 18.28
CA ALA A 186 -8.13 -11.54 19.55
C ALA A 186 -6.85 -10.70 19.51
N ASP A 187 -6.35 -10.33 18.32
CA ASP A 187 -5.07 -9.63 18.17
C ASP A 187 -5.05 -8.33 18.99
N GLU A 188 -4.10 -8.25 19.93
CA GLU A 188 -3.96 -7.14 20.86
C GLU A 188 -3.59 -5.82 20.16
N ASP A 189 -2.86 -5.93 19.05
CA ASP A 189 -2.43 -4.81 18.20
C ASP A 189 -3.50 -4.45 17.14
N GLY A 190 -4.59 -5.23 17.05
CA GLY A 190 -5.69 -5.03 16.10
C GLY A 190 -7.03 -4.81 16.81
N TYR A 191 -7.97 -5.73 16.54
CA TYR A 191 -9.35 -5.60 17.02
C TYR A 191 -9.46 -5.72 18.54
N ASN A 192 -8.68 -6.64 19.15
CA ASN A 192 -8.51 -6.84 20.59
C ASN A 192 -9.84 -7.10 21.35
N ASP A 193 -10.58 -8.13 20.94
CA ASP A 193 -11.79 -8.61 21.62
C ASP A 193 -11.66 -10.11 21.96
N GLU A 194 -10.90 -10.39 23.01
CA GLU A 194 -10.63 -11.76 23.49
C GLU A 194 -11.92 -12.51 23.87
N ALA A 195 -12.95 -11.80 24.36
CA ALA A 195 -14.21 -12.42 24.73
C ALA A 195 -14.94 -12.96 23.49
N TRP A 196 -15.06 -12.13 22.44
CA TRP A 196 -15.67 -12.55 21.19
C TRP A 196 -14.87 -13.65 20.49
N ALA A 197 -13.53 -13.55 20.47
CA ALA A 197 -12.67 -14.59 19.92
C ALA A 197 -12.88 -15.95 20.61
N ASN A 198 -12.98 -15.97 21.95
CA ASN A 198 -13.24 -17.21 22.71
C ASN A 198 -14.61 -17.85 22.39
N GLU A 199 -15.63 -17.02 22.19
CA GLU A 199 -16.93 -17.50 21.72
C GLU A 199 -16.81 -18.17 20.34
N LEU A 200 -16.08 -17.53 19.41
CA LEU A 200 -15.88 -18.05 18.06
C LEU A 200 -15.03 -19.33 18.02
N HIS A 201 -13.99 -19.44 18.85
CA HIS A 201 -13.24 -20.69 19.01
C HIS A 201 -14.12 -21.84 19.48
N SER A 202 -15.07 -21.57 20.37
CA SER A 202 -16.02 -22.59 20.83
C SER A 202 -16.90 -23.08 19.67
N VAL A 203 -17.36 -22.16 18.81
CA VAL A 203 -18.10 -22.50 17.58
C VAL A 203 -17.24 -23.33 16.61
N ALA A 204 -15.98 -22.95 16.41
CA ALA A 204 -15.05 -23.70 15.56
C ALA A 204 -14.86 -25.15 16.04
N TYR A 205 -14.67 -25.35 17.35
CA TYR A 205 -14.53 -26.67 17.96
C TYR A 205 -15.79 -27.54 17.79
N GLU A 206 -16.98 -26.96 17.93
CA GLU A 206 -18.23 -27.69 17.69
C GLU A 206 -18.38 -28.09 16.21
N HIS A 207 -17.98 -27.20 15.29
CA HIS A 207 -17.99 -27.46 13.85
C HIS A 207 -17.09 -28.64 13.47
N GLU A 208 -15.85 -28.67 13.98
CA GLU A 208 -14.89 -29.76 13.74
C GLU A 208 -15.42 -31.13 14.20
N ASN A 209 -16.04 -31.17 15.38
CA ASN A 209 -16.62 -32.39 15.94
C ASN A 209 -17.80 -32.90 15.10
N GLN A 210 -18.62 -32.00 14.55
CA GLN A 210 -19.72 -32.38 13.66
C GLN A 210 -19.22 -32.92 12.32
N GLU A 211 -18.17 -32.32 11.74
CA GLU A 211 -17.56 -32.84 10.51
C GLU A 211 -16.98 -34.23 10.68
N SER A 212 -16.28 -34.47 11.79
CA SER A 212 -15.64 -35.75 12.09
C SER A 212 -16.68 -36.87 12.20
N LYS A 213 -17.84 -36.60 12.81
CA LYS A 213 -18.97 -37.55 12.88
C LYS A 213 -19.66 -37.83 11.55
N LYS A 214 -19.59 -36.92 10.57
CA LYS A 214 -20.13 -37.13 9.21
C LYS A 214 -19.21 -38.00 8.34
N LYS A 215 -17.91 -38.05 8.67
CA LYS A 215 -16.88 -38.79 7.93
C LYS A 215 -16.66 -40.22 8.47
N SER A 216 -17.22 -40.56 9.64
CA SER A 216 -17.18 -41.88 10.28
C SER A 216 -18.39 -42.74 9.94
#